data_AF-A0A7U6KMZ8-F1
#
_entry.id   AF-A0A7U6KMZ8-F1
#
_cell.length_a   1.000
_cell.length_b   1.000
_cell.length_c   1.000
_cell.angle_alpha   90.00
_cell.angle_beta   90.00
_cell.angle_gamma   90.00
#
_symmetry.space_group_name_H-M   'P 1'
#
loop_
_entity.id
_entity.type
_entity.pdbx_description
1 polymer ?
#
loop_
_entity_poly.entity_id
_entity_poly.type
_entity_poly.pdbx_seq_one_letter_code
_entity_poly.pdbx_strand_id
1 'polypeptide(L)'
;MQELNHDVSLGLVGKTVIHPSQIALVQQAYCVPLSTLDEAQAILHSEAKAVFKYNNTMLEPATHRAWATEIVNRAEAFGTIDDGHSQYSSRM
;
A
#
# COMPACT_ATOMS: atom_id res chain seq x y z
N MET A 1 -2.54 11.94 -12.76
CA MET A 1 -1.82 11.28 -11.65
C MET A 1 -2.25 11.84 -10.30
N GLN A 2 -2.19 13.16 -10.06
CA GLN A 2 -2.52 13.72 -8.73
C GLN A 2 -3.89 13.32 -8.18
N GLU A 3 -4.95 13.42 -8.98
CA GLU A 3 -6.30 13.00 -8.59
C GLU A 3 -6.36 11.51 -8.22
N LEU A 4 -5.83 10.62 -9.08
CA LEU A 4 -5.81 9.18 -8.84
C LEU A 4 -5.07 8.82 -7.53
N ASN A 5 -3.93 9.46 -7.27
CA ASN A 5 -3.18 9.23 -6.04
C ASN A 5 -3.99 9.70 -4.81
N HIS A 6 -4.74 10.79 -4.95
CA HIS A 6 -5.60 11.29 -3.89
C HIS A 6 -6.75 10.34 -3.61
N ASP A 7 -7.43 9.85 -4.66
CA ASP A 7 -8.49 8.86 -4.56
C ASP A 7 -8.02 7.61 -3.80
N VAL A 8 -6.85 7.08 -4.19
CA VAL A 8 -6.22 5.92 -3.53
C VAL A 8 -5.90 6.21 -2.05
N SER A 9 -5.41 7.41 -1.73
CA SER A 9 -5.11 7.81 -0.35
C SER A 9 -6.35 7.96 0.53
N LEU A 10 -7.50 8.27 -0.07
CA LEU A 10 -8.79 8.37 0.60
C LEU A 10 -9.52 7.02 0.69
N GLY A 11 -8.91 5.93 0.18
CA GLY A 11 -9.49 4.59 0.21
C GLY A 11 -10.55 4.35 -0.86
N LEU A 12 -10.57 5.12 -1.95
CA LEU A 12 -11.40 4.80 -3.10
C LEU A 12 -10.82 3.55 -3.80
N VAL A 13 -11.71 2.64 -4.21
CA VAL A 13 -11.37 1.31 -4.76
C VAL A 13 -11.65 1.19 -6.26
N GLY A 14 -11.96 2.30 -6.93
CA GLY A 14 -12.24 2.31 -8.36
C GLY A 14 -12.29 3.71 -8.98
N LYS A 15 -12.11 3.76 -10.30
CA LYS A 15 -12.21 4.98 -11.09
C LYS A 15 -12.98 4.72 -12.37
N THR A 16 -13.92 5.60 -12.70
CA THR A 16 -14.61 5.56 -13.99
C THR A 16 -13.64 5.94 -15.10
N VAL A 17 -13.49 5.05 -16.08
CA VAL A 17 -12.75 5.28 -17.32
C VAL A 17 -13.72 5.68 -18.42
N ILE A 18 -13.49 6.82 -19.07
CA ILE A 18 -14.31 7.30 -20.19
C ILE A 18 -13.61 7.14 -21.55
N HIS A 19 -12.31 6.81 -21.56
CA HIS A 19 -11.53 6.58 -22.77
C HIS A 19 -10.50 5.46 -22.56
N PRO A 20 -10.29 4.53 -23.51
CA PRO A 20 -9.41 3.38 -23.33
C PRO A 20 -7.96 3.72 -22.94
N SER A 21 -7.44 4.87 -23.38
CA SER A 21 -6.08 5.31 -23.01
C SER A 21 -5.89 5.56 -21.50
N GLN A 22 -6.98 5.69 -20.72
CA GLN A 22 -6.92 5.90 -19.28
C GLN A 22 -6.76 4.59 -18.49
N ILE A 23 -7.06 3.43 -19.10
CA ILE A 23 -7.10 2.13 -18.40
C ILE A 23 -5.77 1.84 -17.73
N ALA A 24 -4.67 1.90 -18.50
CA ALA A 24 -3.34 1.59 -17.98
C ALA A 24 -2.93 2.55 -16.85
N LEU A 25 -3.25 3.84 -16.98
CA LEU A 25 -2.95 4.85 -15.96
C LEU A 25 -3.73 4.60 -14.67
N VAL A 26 -5.03 4.27 -14.77
CA VAL A 26 -5.85 3.94 -13.62
C VAL A 26 -5.32 2.67 -12.97
N GLN A 27 -5.10 1.59 -13.73
CA GLN A 27 -4.58 0.33 -13.17
C GLN A 27 -3.24 0.54 -12.45
N GLN A 28 -2.32 1.29 -13.05
CA GLN A 28 -1.02 1.58 -12.43
C GLN A 28 -1.14 2.36 -11.11
N ALA A 29 -2.10 3.28 -11.00
CA ALA A 29 -2.30 4.05 -9.77
C ALA A 29 -2.81 3.18 -8.60
N TYR A 30 -3.47 2.06 -8.88
CA TYR A 30 -3.98 1.14 -7.88
C TYR A 30 -2.97 0.03 -7.49
N CYS A 31 -1.85 -0.09 -8.21
CA CYS A 31 -0.77 -0.99 -7.80
C CYS A 31 -0.22 -0.60 -6.42
N VAL A 32 0.19 -1.60 -5.65
CA VAL A 32 0.64 -1.41 -4.26
C VAL A 32 2.17 -1.35 -4.18
N PRO A 33 2.76 -0.35 -3.51
CA PRO A 33 4.19 -0.35 -3.20
C PRO A 33 4.59 -1.58 -2.39
N LEU A 34 5.71 -2.22 -2.74
CA LEU A 34 6.19 -3.41 -2.01
C LEU A 34 6.36 -3.13 -0.51
N SER A 35 6.91 -1.96 -0.15
CA SER A 35 7.04 -1.55 1.24
C SER A 35 5.71 -1.53 2.01
N THR A 36 4.64 -1.10 1.36
CA THR A 36 3.30 -1.00 1.93
C THR A 36 2.66 -2.39 2.09
N LEU A 37 2.90 -3.28 1.12
CA LEU A 37 2.47 -4.67 1.20
C LEU A 37 3.17 -5.39 2.37
N ASP A 38 4.47 -5.17 2.56
CA ASP A 38 5.24 -5.74 3.66
C ASP A 38 4.69 -5.28 5.03
N GLU A 39 4.37 -3.99 5.18
CA GLU A 39 3.75 -3.46 6.40
C GLU A 39 2.38 -4.10 6.67
N ALA A 40 1.55 -4.24 5.64
CA ALA A 40 0.24 -4.87 5.75
C ALA A 40 0.37 -6.35 6.16
N GLN A 41 1.30 -7.10 5.57
CA GLN A 41 1.56 -8.49 5.93
C GLN A 41 2.06 -8.61 7.37
N ALA A 42 2.94 -7.71 7.81
CA ALA A 42 3.43 -7.68 9.19
C ALA A 42 2.28 -7.43 10.20
N ILE A 43 1.33 -6.55 9.87
CA ILE A 43 0.13 -6.31 10.68
C ILE A 43 -0.77 -7.55 10.78
N LEU A 44 -0.95 -8.28 9.68
CA LEU A 44 -1.86 -9.43 9.60
C LEU A 44 -1.26 -10.72 10.17
N HIS A 45 0.05 -10.75 10.41
CA HIS A 45 0.75 -11.92 10.93
C HIS A 45 0.15 -12.38 12.28
N SER A 46 -0.01 -13.70 12.48
CA SER A 46 -0.67 -14.26 13.67
C SER A 46 0.04 -13.88 14.97
N GLU A 47 1.38 -13.87 14.93
CA GLU A 47 2.25 -13.54 16.07
C GLU A 47 2.58 -12.03 16.17
N ALA A 48 1.84 -11.16 15.46
CA ALA A 48 2.08 -9.73 15.53
C ALA A 48 1.86 -9.20 16.95
N LYS A 49 2.83 -8.44 17.47
CA LYS A 49 2.71 -7.78 18.78
C LYS A 49 1.60 -6.74 18.73
N ALA A 50 1.00 -6.44 19.90
CA ALA A 50 -0.07 -5.44 20.00
C ALA A 50 0.32 -4.08 19.42
N VAL A 51 1.57 -3.64 19.65
CA VAL A 51 2.18 -2.48 19.01
C VAL A 51 3.64 -2.80 18.73
N PHE A 52 4.13 -2.51 17.52
CA PHE A 52 5.53 -2.73 17.15
C PHE A 52 6.02 -1.70 16.12
N LYS A 53 7.34 -1.64 15.96
CA LYS A 53 8.01 -0.77 14.98
C LYS A 53 8.38 -1.59 13.75
N TYR A 54 8.07 -1.09 12.55
CA TYR A 54 8.47 -1.67 11.27
C TYR A 54 8.78 -0.53 10.29
N ASN A 55 9.89 -0.59 9.55
CA ASN A 55 10.31 0.48 8.61
C ASN A 55 10.24 1.91 9.17
N ASN A 56 10.60 2.08 10.44
CA ASN A 56 10.54 3.35 11.16
C ASN A 56 9.12 3.89 11.46
N THR A 57 8.09 3.08 11.23
CA THR A 57 6.67 3.36 11.50
C THR A 57 6.16 2.51 12.67
N MET A 58 5.17 3.02 13.42
CA MET A 58 4.47 2.28 14.45
C MET A 58 3.27 1.55 13.84
N LEU A 59 3.21 0.24 14.03
CA LEU A 59 2.11 -0.61 13.59
C LEU A 59 1.35 -1.19 14.80
N GLU A 60 0.02 -1.14 14.73
CA GLU A 60 -0.89 -1.65 15.76
C GLU A 60 -1.95 -2.54 15.08
N PRO A 61 -1.84 -3.89 15.17
CA PRO A 61 -2.72 -4.79 14.44
C PRO A 61 -4.21 -4.59 14.71
N ALA A 62 -4.60 -4.29 15.95
CA ALA A 62 -6.00 -4.07 16.30
C ALA A 62 -6.61 -2.87 15.55
N THR A 63 -5.83 -1.81 15.35
CA THR A 63 -6.26 -0.58 14.70
C THR A 63 -6.13 -0.68 13.17
N HIS A 64 -5.06 -1.30 12.68
CA HIS A 64 -4.71 -1.27 11.25
C HIS A 64 -5.13 -2.52 10.46
N ARG A 65 -5.74 -3.53 11.08
CA ARG A 65 -6.14 -4.79 10.40
C ARG A 65 -7.01 -4.57 9.16
N ALA A 66 -7.98 -3.66 9.21
CA ALA A 66 -8.87 -3.40 8.07
C ALA A 66 -8.09 -2.82 6.87
N TRP A 67 -7.24 -1.83 7.14
CA TRP A 67 -6.34 -1.25 6.14
C TRP A 67 -5.40 -2.30 5.55
N ALA A 68 -4.76 -3.12 6.40
CA ALA A 68 -3.81 -4.12 5.94
C ALA A 68 -4.47 -5.19 5.05
N THR A 69 -5.69 -5.62 5.41
CA THR A 69 -6.48 -6.53 4.58
C THR A 69 -6.76 -5.93 3.20
N GLU A 70 -7.15 -4.66 3.15
CA GLU A 70 -7.39 -3.96 1.89
C GLU A 70 -6.13 -3.83 1.03
N ILE A 71 -4.98 -3.53 1.64
CA ILE A 71 -3.70 -3.47 0.92
C ILE A 71 -3.36 -4.83 0.28
N VAL A 72 -3.52 -5.94 1.01
CA VAL A 72 -3.27 -7.28 0.47
C VAL A 72 -4.21 -7.58 -0.70
N ASN A 73 -5.53 -7.37 -0.53
CA ASN A 73 -6.51 -7.59 -1.60
C ASN A 73 -6.20 -6.74 -2.84
N ARG A 74 -5.82 -5.48 -2.65
CA ARG A 74 -5.48 -4.58 -3.75
C ARG A 74 -4.21 -5.02 -4.47
N ALA A 75 -3.19 -5.50 -3.75
CA ALA A 75 -1.99 -6.07 -4.34
C ALA A 75 -2.29 -7.33 -5.15
N GLU A 76 -3.22 -8.19 -4.70
CA GLU A 76 -3.67 -9.35 -5.47
C GLU A 76 -4.40 -8.96 -6.76
N ALA A 77 -5.22 -7.90 -6.72
CA ALA A 77 -6.02 -7.45 -7.86
C ALA A 77 -5.23 -6.65 -8.90
N PHE A 78 -4.34 -5.74 -8.47
CA PHE A 78 -3.64 -4.79 -9.34
C PHE A 78 -2.13 -5.03 -9.43
N GLY A 79 -1.58 -5.92 -8.62
CA GLY A 79 -0.15 -6.18 -8.53
C GLY A 79 0.61 -5.15 -7.69
N THR A 80 1.93 -5.32 -7.68
CA THR A 80 2.86 -4.52 -6.88
C THR A 80 3.79 -3.70 -7.74
N ILE A 81 4.29 -2.59 -7.19
CA ILE A 81 5.37 -1.79 -7.78
C ILE A 81 6.56 -1.74 -6.82
N ASP A 82 7.76 -1.84 -7.38
CA ASP A 82 8.99 -1.60 -6.62
C ASP A 82 9.12 -0.09 -6.39
N ASP A 83 9.02 0.31 -5.13
CA ASP A 83 9.13 1.69 -4.69
C ASP A 83 10.55 2.04 -4.21
N GLY A 84 11.52 1.13 -4.39
CA GLY A 84 12.94 1.39 -4.21
C GLY A 84 13.26 1.96 -2.83
N HIS A 85 13.51 1.08 -1.85
CA HIS A 85 14.12 1.49 -0.59
C HIS A 85 15.55 2.00 -0.84
N SER A 86 15.71 3.27 -1.23
CA SER A 86 16.97 3.99 -1.11
C SER A 86 17.25 4.13 0.39
N GLN A 87 17.94 3.12 0.93
CA GLN A 87 18.51 3.15 2.26
C GLN A 87 19.36 4.41 2.34
N TYR A 88 18.91 5.41 3.11
CA TYR A 88 19.81 6.44 3.59
C TYR A 88 20.79 5.73 4.52
N SER A 89 21.90 5.28 3.93
CA SER A 89 23.05 4.73 4.65
C SER A 89 23.43 5.74 5.72
N SER A 90 23.45 5.24 6.95
CA SER A 90 24.08 5.86 8.12
C SER A 90 25.25 6.75 7.73
N ARG A 91 25.19 8.02 8.14
CA ARG A 91 26.39 8.83 8.37
C ARG A 91 26.44 9.11 9.87
N MET A 92 27.40 8.42 10.49
CA MET A 92 28.19 8.74 11.69
C MET A 92 27.69 9.87 12.59
#